data_AF-A0A5N5Q3R9-F1
#
_entry.id   AF-A0A5N5Q3R9-F1
#
_cell.length_a   1.000
_cell.length_b   1.000
_cell.length_c   1.000
_cell.angle_alpha   90.00
_cell.angle_beta   90.00
_cell.angle_gamma   90.00
#
_symmetry.space_group_name_H-M   'P 1'
#
loop_
_entity.id
_entity.type
_entity.pdbx_description
1 polymer ?
#
loop_
_entity_poly.entity_id
_entity_poly.type
_entity_poly.pdbx_seq_one_letter_code
_entity_poly.pdbx_strand_id
1 'polypeptide(L)'
;MTDLLRVLPHFAIGQYASLLPTLEKHNVSTSELITLDVADIGKRTQLPLLNLKRLRDAVLAELHRDLGVSSEQVSAKEGEKENGTPATAKSELQHQLKHDFASLSAQWQTISTLDPEMDRVLGGGVPTGYVTEVTGESGTGKTQFLLSLLLAVQLPPPYGLGRPALYISTEAALSTKRLAQILANNPLLNKTAPSERPTLDSIISTATPDLESQDHILTFQVPVEVARRNIGLIVLDSVAANFRAEFERNSLASGPQQTNNMAARSTDLVRLGMLLRDLAQKHNLAIVVANQVADRFGGFKSPAYPASGQRFSSTQQQQQQQQPHQGLSSPLAARSIARGPMPVVEPTSSIADAVPRSSMAEPSQDHQQRPDNNIAPPLMHPPSQASHAALLLDHQQRWFTGWGDDPDDNSQQKTPSLGLVWTTQIASRIALFKRPAYGRSRYSVDDDEPHGMPTLRSWRRWMKVVFAPHVPGTGPGLEGAVQYEVTMGGLRAVEKGKRKGDNDGEVEEQNG
;
A
#
# COMPACT_ATOMS: atom_id res chain seq x y z
N MET A 1 17.87 -9.13 21.44
CA MET A 1 16.64 -9.41 20.66
C MET A 1 16.13 -8.05 20.17
N THR A 2 16.42 -7.69 18.93
CA THR A 2 16.37 -6.29 18.45
C THR A 2 14.97 -5.71 18.33
N ASP A 3 13.94 -6.55 18.22
CA ASP A 3 12.55 -6.12 18.01
C ASP A 3 11.67 -6.20 19.27
N LEU A 4 12.10 -6.85 20.36
CA LEU A 4 11.24 -7.06 21.54
C LEU A 4 10.74 -5.77 22.16
N LEU A 5 11.63 -4.82 22.42
CA LEU A 5 11.25 -3.49 22.94
C LEU A 5 10.57 -2.61 21.90
N ARG A 6 10.65 -2.97 20.61
CA ARG A 6 9.89 -2.30 19.55
C ARG A 6 8.44 -2.79 19.54
N VAL A 7 8.21 -4.07 19.81
CA VAL A 7 6.88 -4.68 19.88
C VAL A 7 6.20 -4.39 21.22
N LEU A 8 6.94 -4.47 22.32
CA LEU A 8 6.46 -4.21 23.68
C LEU A 8 7.36 -3.18 24.38
N PRO A 9 7.10 -1.87 24.21
CA PRO A 9 7.95 -0.81 24.77
C PRO A 9 8.07 -0.84 26.29
N HIS A 10 7.05 -1.37 26.98
CA HIS A 10 6.97 -1.44 28.44
C HIS A 10 7.36 -2.81 29.01
N PHE A 11 7.91 -3.71 28.20
CA PHE A 11 8.28 -5.04 28.65
C PHE A 11 9.42 -5.00 29.68
N ALA A 12 9.24 -5.70 30.81
CA ALA A 12 10.21 -5.78 31.88
C ALA A 12 11.40 -6.70 31.52
N ILE A 13 12.35 -6.16 30.76
CA ILE A 13 13.55 -6.87 30.29
C ILE A 13 14.52 -7.31 31.40
N GLY A 14 14.46 -6.70 32.59
CA GLY A 14 15.43 -6.95 33.66
C GLY A 14 15.56 -8.42 34.07
N GLN A 15 14.46 -9.17 34.10
CA GLN A 15 14.45 -10.59 34.48
C GLN A 15 15.05 -11.52 33.41
N TYR A 16 15.18 -11.03 32.17
CA TYR A 16 15.59 -11.81 31.01
C TYR A 16 16.86 -11.26 30.34
N ALA A 17 17.51 -10.27 30.93
CA ALA A 17 18.65 -9.56 30.36
C ALA A 17 19.82 -10.49 29.96
N SER A 18 19.97 -11.63 30.62
CA SER A 18 21.00 -12.64 30.29
C SER A 18 20.71 -13.44 29.02
N LEU A 19 19.44 -13.52 28.58
CA LEU A 19 19.02 -14.28 27.41
C LEU A 19 19.05 -13.44 26.13
N LEU A 20 18.74 -12.15 26.25
CA LEU A 20 18.54 -11.24 25.12
C LEU A 20 19.76 -11.11 24.19
N PRO A 21 21.01 -11.04 24.68
CA PRO A 21 22.19 -10.93 23.82
C PRO A 21 22.39 -12.19 22.97
N THR A 22 22.19 -13.37 23.54
CA THR A 22 22.31 -14.65 22.81
C THR A 22 21.20 -14.79 21.79
N LEU A 23 19.95 -14.46 22.14
CA LEU A 23 18.84 -14.43 21.19
C LEU A 23 19.11 -13.45 20.04
N GLU A 24 19.72 -12.30 20.32
CA GLU A 24 20.12 -11.32 19.30
C GLU A 24 21.21 -11.85 18.38
N LYS A 25 22.26 -12.44 18.94
CA LYS A 25 23.37 -13.02 18.19
C LYS A 25 22.88 -14.08 17.20
N HIS A 26 21.82 -14.80 17.55
CA HIS A 26 21.20 -15.80 16.70
C HIS A 26 20.05 -15.26 15.84
N ASN A 27 19.78 -13.95 15.82
CA ASN A 27 18.70 -13.31 15.06
C ASN A 27 17.31 -13.91 15.34
N VAL A 28 17.02 -14.24 16.60
CA VAL A 28 15.68 -14.68 17.01
C VAL A 28 14.80 -13.44 17.22
N SER A 29 13.74 -13.31 16.42
CA SER A 29 12.77 -12.22 16.53
C SER A 29 11.68 -12.50 17.56
N THR A 30 10.88 -11.48 17.90
CA THR A 30 9.72 -11.62 18.80
C THR A 30 8.65 -12.50 18.19
N SER A 31 8.46 -12.42 16.87
CA SER A 31 7.58 -13.35 16.15
C SER A 31 8.10 -14.79 16.21
N GLU A 32 9.39 -15.02 15.97
CA GLU A 32 9.98 -16.37 16.05
C GLU A 32 9.87 -16.94 17.47
N LEU A 33 10.08 -16.11 18.49
CA LEU A 33 9.94 -16.51 19.89
C LEU A 33 8.54 -17.04 20.22
N ILE A 34 7.50 -16.46 19.64
CA ILE A 34 6.10 -16.84 19.90
C ILE A 34 5.57 -17.92 18.95
N THR A 35 6.07 -18.00 17.70
CA THR A 35 5.55 -18.94 16.70
C THR A 35 6.31 -20.25 16.58
N LEU A 36 7.61 -20.29 16.91
CA LEU A 36 8.42 -21.50 16.83
C LEU A 36 8.38 -22.31 18.13
N ASP A 37 8.69 -23.60 18.02
CA ASP A 37 8.87 -24.44 19.20
C ASP A 37 10.08 -23.96 20.01
N VAL A 38 9.90 -23.87 21.33
CA VAL A 38 10.96 -23.53 22.30
C VAL A 38 12.15 -24.48 22.18
N ALA A 39 11.93 -25.75 21.81
CA ALA A 39 12.98 -26.72 21.58
C ALA A 39 13.90 -26.34 20.40
N ASP A 40 13.34 -25.81 19.32
CA ASP A 40 14.11 -25.45 18.13
C ASP A 40 14.91 -24.16 18.34
N ILE A 41 14.32 -23.20 19.08
CA ILE A 41 15.05 -22.02 19.55
C ILE A 41 16.18 -22.43 20.50
N GLY A 42 15.92 -23.37 21.41
CA GLY A 42 16.91 -23.92 22.33
C GLY A 42 18.10 -24.57 21.61
N LYS A 43 17.84 -25.41 20.59
CA LYS A 43 18.90 -26.01 19.77
C LYS A 43 19.75 -24.96 19.05
N ARG A 44 19.10 -23.92 18.49
CA ARG A 44 19.78 -22.85 17.74
C ARG A 44 20.64 -21.96 18.64
N THR A 45 20.18 -21.69 19.87
CA THR A 45 20.79 -20.69 20.76
C THR A 45 21.59 -21.27 21.93
N GLN A 46 21.48 -22.58 22.16
CA GLN A 46 22.08 -23.28 23.31
C GLN A 46 21.63 -22.71 24.67
N LEU A 47 20.45 -22.06 24.71
CA LEU A 47 19.87 -21.52 25.94
C LEU A 47 19.01 -22.57 26.67
N PRO A 48 18.89 -22.50 28.00
CA PRO A 48 18.02 -23.41 28.76
C PRO A 48 16.55 -23.27 28.37
N LEU A 49 15.91 -24.39 28.01
CA LEU A 49 14.51 -24.43 27.54
C LEU A 49 13.53 -23.80 28.54
N LEU A 50 13.77 -23.99 29.84
CA LEU A 50 12.92 -23.41 30.88
C LEU A 50 12.95 -21.88 30.88
N ASN A 51 14.13 -21.29 30.64
CA ASN A 51 14.30 -19.84 30.60
C ASN A 51 13.66 -19.26 29.33
N LEU A 52 13.81 -19.94 28.19
CA LEU A 52 13.14 -19.58 26.95
C LEU A 52 11.61 -19.64 27.09
N LYS A 53 11.09 -20.70 27.72
CA LYS A 53 9.66 -20.85 27.99
C LYS A 53 9.13 -19.74 28.89
N ARG A 54 9.85 -19.41 29.96
CA ARG A 54 9.51 -18.27 30.85
C ARG A 54 9.50 -16.94 30.13
N LEU A 55 10.48 -16.69 29.24
CA LEU A 55 10.52 -15.46 28.44
C LEU A 55 9.32 -15.43 27.47
N ARG A 56 9.06 -16.52 26.74
CA ARG A 56 7.93 -16.65 25.82
C ARG A 56 6.61 -16.38 26.53
N ASP A 57 6.38 -17.04 27.67
CA ASP A 57 5.11 -16.93 28.41
C ASP A 57 4.92 -15.52 28.98
N ALA A 58 5.99 -14.84 29.41
CA ALA A 58 5.91 -13.43 29.83
C ALA A 58 5.63 -12.49 28.66
N VAL A 59 6.28 -12.69 27.50
CA VAL A 59 6.01 -11.91 26.29
C VAL A 59 4.56 -12.11 25.83
N LEU A 60 4.06 -13.36 25.88
CA LEU A 60 2.69 -13.67 25.52
C LEU A 60 1.68 -13.04 26.49
N ALA A 61 1.94 -13.11 27.80
CA ALA A 61 1.09 -12.47 28.80
C ALA A 61 1.01 -10.96 28.62
N GLU A 62 2.14 -10.32 28.30
CA GLU A 62 2.21 -8.90 28.04
C GLU A 62 1.50 -8.51 26.74
N LEU A 63 1.66 -9.30 25.66
CA LEU A 63 0.89 -9.14 24.41
C LEU A 63 -0.61 -9.29 24.65
N HIS A 64 -1.02 -10.29 25.42
CA HIS A 64 -2.40 -10.47 25.82
C HIS A 64 -2.93 -9.26 26.60
N ARG A 65 -2.14 -8.71 27.53
CA ARG A 65 -2.52 -7.50 28.27
C ARG A 65 -2.68 -6.30 27.35
N ASP A 66 -1.75 -6.11 26.43
CA ASP A 66 -1.76 -5.01 25.44
C ASP A 66 -2.97 -5.12 24.49
N LEU A 67 -3.32 -6.35 24.10
CA LEU A 67 -4.52 -6.66 23.32
C LEU A 67 -5.82 -6.71 24.16
N GLY A 68 -5.73 -6.52 25.49
CA GLY A 68 -6.87 -6.55 26.39
C GLY A 68 -7.48 -7.94 26.63
N VAL A 69 -6.73 -9.03 26.48
CA VAL A 69 -7.18 -10.40 26.80
C VAL A 69 -7.13 -10.61 28.32
N SER A 70 -8.29 -10.77 28.95
CA SER A 70 -8.44 -11.07 30.38
C SER A 70 -8.47 -12.58 30.59
N SER A 71 -7.78 -13.10 31.59
CA SER A 71 -7.90 -14.50 32.01
C SER A 71 -8.83 -14.61 33.22
N GLU A 72 -9.99 -15.25 33.07
CA GLU A 72 -10.82 -15.63 34.22
C GLU A 72 -10.67 -17.13 34.51
N GLN A 73 -10.50 -17.47 35.78
CA GLN A 73 -10.59 -18.85 36.24
C GLN A 73 -12.07 -19.18 36.42
N VAL A 74 -12.64 -19.96 35.51
CA VAL A 74 -14.01 -20.47 35.67
C VAL A 74 -13.95 -21.69 36.58
N SER A 75 -14.42 -21.53 37.83
CA SER A 75 -14.70 -22.67 38.70
C SER A 75 -16.02 -23.31 38.23
N ALA A 76 -15.95 -24.54 37.73
CA ALA A 76 -17.14 -25.31 37.41
C ALA A 76 -17.99 -25.50 38.67
N LYS A 77 -19.22 -24.99 38.68
CA LYS A 77 -20.18 -25.24 39.77
C LYS A 77 -20.53 -26.73 39.76
N GLU A 78 -20.16 -27.44 40.83
CA GLU A 78 -20.57 -28.80 41.09
C GLU A 78 -22.10 -28.85 41.21
N GLY A 79 -22.75 -29.62 40.32
CA GLY A 79 -24.08 -30.13 40.57
C GLY A 79 -23.95 -31.33 41.50
N GLU A 80 -24.57 -31.25 42.68
CA GLU A 80 -24.67 -32.36 43.63
C GLU A 80 -25.22 -33.62 42.94
N LYS A 81 -24.40 -34.66 42.79
CA LYS A 81 -24.85 -36.07 42.86
C LYS A 81 -23.76 -36.97 43.43
N GLU A 82 -24.23 -37.80 44.35
CA GLU A 82 -23.50 -38.71 45.23
C GLU A 82 -22.68 -39.80 44.51
N ASN A 83 -21.67 -40.26 45.23
CA ASN A 83 -20.88 -41.49 45.06
C ASN A 83 -19.82 -41.55 43.93
N GLY A 84 -18.59 -41.18 44.32
CA GLY A 84 -17.48 -42.12 44.22
C GLY A 84 -16.54 -42.02 43.02
N THR A 85 -15.76 -40.94 42.91
CA THR A 85 -14.33 -40.93 42.48
C THR A 85 -13.78 -39.51 42.58
N PRO A 86 -12.50 -39.28 42.98
CA PRO A 86 -11.93 -37.93 42.99
C PRO A 86 -11.62 -37.51 41.55
N ALA A 87 -12.55 -36.82 40.90
CA ALA A 87 -12.29 -36.15 39.64
C ALA A 87 -11.40 -34.93 39.90
N THR A 88 -10.16 -34.96 39.39
CA THR A 88 -9.30 -33.77 39.31
C THR A 88 -10.05 -32.65 38.60
N ALA A 89 -10.42 -31.61 39.34
CA ALA A 89 -10.96 -30.37 38.79
C ALA A 89 -9.93 -29.75 37.85
N LYS A 90 -10.10 -29.93 36.54
CA LYS A 90 -9.36 -29.16 35.54
C LYS A 90 -9.94 -27.74 35.55
N SER A 91 -9.27 -26.83 36.25
CA SER A 91 -9.46 -25.39 36.08
C SER A 91 -9.18 -25.04 34.63
N GLU A 92 -10.23 -24.80 33.84
CA GLU A 92 -10.10 -24.36 32.45
C GLU A 92 -9.96 -22.83 32.46
N LEU A 93 -8.80 -22.32 32.04
CA LEU A 93 -8.63 -20.87 31.84
C LEU A 93 -9.42 -20.47 30.60
N GLN A 94 -10.50 -19.71 30.78
CA GLN A 94 -11.16 -19.03 29.66
C GLN A 94 -10.54 -17.64 29.50
N HIS A 95 -10.01 -17.39 28.31
CA HIS A 95 -9.55 -16.08 27.89
C HIS A 95 -10.74 -15.31 27.32
N GLN A 96 -11.14 -14.22 27.98
CA GLN A 96 -12.18 -13.30 27.48
C GLN A 96 -11.54 -11.98 27.05
N LEU A 97 -11.92 -11.48 25.87
CA LEU A 97 -11.50 -10.17 25.42
C LEU A 97 -12.19 -9.09 26.27
N LYS A 98 -11.42 -8.14 26.79
CA LYS A 98 -11.91 -6.99 27.57
C LYS A 98 -12.87 -6.11 26.77
N HIS A 99 -12.71 -6.11 25.45
CA HIS A 99 -13.56 -5.42 24.51
C HIS A 99 -14.25 -6.44 23.61
N ASP A 100 -15.57 -6.49 23.69
CA ASP A 100 -16.38 -7.17 22.68
C ASP A 100 -16.39 -6.38 21.36
N PHE A 101 -16.84 -7.02 20.28
CA PHE A 101 -16.92 -6.37 18.98
C PHE A 101 -17.79 -5.09 19.02
N ALA A 102 -18.85 -5.10 19.83
CA ALA A 102 -19.73 -3.94 20.00
C ALA A 102 -19.00 -2.74 20.62
N SER A 103 -18.20 -2.94 21.68
CA SER A 103 -17.42 -1.86 22.29
C SER A 103 -16.26 -1.38 21.42
N LEU A 104 -15.59 -2.28 20.69
CA LEU A 104 -14.57 -1.88 19.69
C LEU A 104 -15.20 -1.07 18.56
N SER A 105 -16.36 -1.50 18.06
CA SER A 105 -17.11 -0.77 17.03
C SER A 105 -17.58 0.59 17.54
N ALA A 106 -17.93 0.73 18.82
CA ALA A 106 -18.34 2.00 19.42
C ALA A 106 -17.17 2.97 19.61
N GLN A 107 -15.94 2.45 19.76
CA GLN A 107 -14.71 3.26 19.81
C GLN A 107 -14.23 3.68 18.41
N TRP A 108 -14.77 3.07 17.35
CA TRP A 108 -14.37 3.35 15.98
C TRP A 108 -14.86 4.74 15.56
N GLN A 109 -13.94 5.69 15.46
CA GLN A 109 -14.21 7.04 15.00
C GLN A 109 -13.65 7.23 13.59
N THR A 110 -14.44 7.84 12.72
CA THR A 110 -14.06 8.10 11.33
C THR A 110 -14.20 9.58 10.99
N ILE A 111 -13.47 10.00 9.96
CA ILE A 111 -13.61 11.30 9.30
C ILE A 111 -14.26 11.04 7.95
N SER A 112 -15.46 11.60 7.77
CA SER A 112 -16.23 11.51 6.53
C SER A 112 -15.47 12.12 5.35
N THR A 113 -15.64 11.54 4.16
CA THR A 113 -15.18 12.10 2.89
C THR A 113 -16.10 13.21 2.36
N LEU A 114 -17.15 13.57 3.11
CA LEU A 114 -18.23 14.50 2.74
C LEU A 114 -19.05 14.06 1.51
N ASP A 115 -19.01 12.76 1.20
CA ASP A 115 -19.78 12.13 0.14
C ASP A 115 -20.31 10.78 0.66
N PRO A 116 -21.64 10.58 0.71
CA PRO A 116 -22.22 9.38 1.32
C PRO A 116 -21.80 8.06 0.66
N GLU A 117 -21.56 8.03 -0.64
CA GLU A 117 -21.23 6.79 -1.35
C GLU A 117 -19.76 6.42 -1.16
N MET A 118 -18.88 7.43 -1.12
CA MET A 118 -17.48 7.24 -0.75
C MET A 118 -17.35 6.83 0.73
N ASP A 119 -18.12 7.43 1.63
CA ASP A 119 -18.19 7.01 3.04
C ASP A 119 -18.70 5.57 3.16
N ARG A 120 -19.71 5.18 2.38
CA ARG A 120 -20.27 3.81 2.40
C ARG A 120 -19.20 2.76 2.10
N VAL A 121 -18.35 2.97 1.08
CA VAL A 121 -17.30 2.01 0.75
C VAL A 121 -16.11 2.04 1.70
N LEU A 122 -15.93 3.14 2.44
CA LEU A 122 -14.95 3.27 3.51
C LEU A 122 -15.52 2.88 4.89
N GLY A 123 -16.77 2.41 4.98
CA GLY A 123 -17.37 2.02 6.25
C GLY A 123 -17.57 3.19 7.22
N GLY A 124 -17.88 4.38 6.69
CA GLY A 124 -18.11 5.61 7.45
C GLY A 124 -17.03 6.68 7.30
N GLY A 125 -15.91 6.37 6.62
CA GLY A 125 -14.86 7.33 6.31
C GLY A 125 -13.46 6.87 6.73
N VAL A 126 -12.54 7.79 6.91
CA VAL A 126 -11.15 7.50 7.29
C VAL A 126 -11.03 7.30 8.80
N PRO A 127 -10.55 6.16 9.31
CA PRO A 127 -10.52 5.87 10.74
C PRO A 127 -9.42 6.63 11.49
N THR A 128 -9.68 6.96 12.76
CA THR A 128 -8.68 7.45 13.71
C THR A 128 -7.79 6.32 14.22
N GLY A 129 -6.62 6.66 14.78
CA GLY A 129 -5.69 5.66 15.33
C GLY A 129 -4.82 4.96 14.27
N TYR A 130 -5.03 5.28 12.99
CA TYR A 130 -4.36 4.61 11.87
C TYR A 130 -3.74 5.60 10.88
N VAL A 131 -2.76 5.09 10.13
CA VAL A 131 -2.19 5.77 8.97
C VAL A 131 -2.86 5.24 7.71
N THR A 132 -3.54 6.13 6.99
CA THR A 132 -4.18 5.87 5.70
C THR A 132 -3.40 6.52 4.59
N GLU A 133 -3.08 5.75 3.55
CA GLU A 133 -2.46 6.28 2.34
C GLU A 133 -3.49 6.49 1.24
N VAL A 134 -3.39 7.64 0.57
CA VAL A 134 -4.10 7.93 -0.68
C VAL A 134 -3.07 7.98 -1.81
N THR A 135 -3.12 6.99 -2.69
CA THR A 135 -2.19 6.85 -3.81
C THR A 135 -2.89 7.03 -5.15
N GLY A 136 -2.18 7.51 -6.17
CA GLY A 136 -2.74 7.72 -7.50
C GLY A 136 -1.90 8.61 -8.39
N GLU A 137 -2.22 8.60 -9.68
CA GLU A 137 -1.56 9.42 -10.68
C GLU A 137 -1.76 10.93 -10.47
N SER A 138 -0.96 11.74 -11.17
CA SER A 138 -1.22 13.17 -11.22
C SER A 138 -2.61 13.47 -11.79
N GLY A 139 -3.33 14.41 -11.18
CA GLY A 139 -4.67 14.82 -11.63
C GLY A 139 -5.82 13.86 -11.30
N THR A 140 -5.58 12.80 -10.52
CA THR A 140 -6.68 11.93 -10.04
C THR A 140 -7.50 12.58 -8.94
N GLY A 141 -6.96 13.56 -8.21
CA GLY A 141 -7.70 14.29 -7.17
C GLY A 141 -7.27 13.99 -5.74
N LYS A 142 -6.05 13.47 -5.54
CA LYS A 142 -5.47 13.22 -4.19
C LYS A 142 -5.58 14.44 -3.27
N THR A 143 -4.99 15.57 -3.64
CA THR A 143 -5.08 16.80 -2.85
C THR A 143 -6.53 17.24 -2.63
N GLN A 144 -7.42 17.03 -3.61
CA GLN A 144 -8.84 17.37 -3.46
C GLN A 144 -9.54 16.52 -2.39
N PHE A 145 -9.21 15.24 -2.31
CA PHE A 145 -9.64 14.34 -1.24
C PHE A 145 -9.11 14.82 0.12
N LEU A 146 -7.81 15.12 0.22
CA LEU A 146 -7.18 15.61 1.45
C LEU A 146 -7.79 16.93 1.95
N LEU A 147 -7.98 17.90 1.07
CA LEU A 147 -8.60 19.19 1.42
C LEU A 147 -10.02 19.02 1.97
N SER A 148 -10.78 18.04 1.46
CA SER A 148 -12.12 17.75 1.96
C SER A 148 -12.06 17.22 3.40
N LEU A 149 -11.10 16.35 3.71
CA LEU A 149 -10.89 15.82 5.07
C LEU A 149 -10.47 16.90 6.08
N LEU A 150 -9.68 17.91 5.68
CA LEU A 150 -9.31 19.04 6.54
C LEU A 150 -10.53 19.83 7.04
N LEU A 151 -11.60 19.88 6.24
CA LEU A 151 -12.87 20.49 6.62
C LEU A 151 -13.74 19.50 7.41
N ALA A 152 -13.79 18.23 6.98
CA ALA A 152 -14.63 17.21 7.58
C ALA A 152 -14.28 16.92 9.05
N VAL A 153 -12.99 16.85 9.40
CA VAL A 153 -12.55 16.54 10.78
C VAL A 153 -13.08 17.54 11.82
N GLN A 154 -13.37 18.77 11.40
CA GLN A 154 -13.88 19.83 12.27
C GLN A 154 -15.37 19.69 12.57
N LEU A 155 -16.10 18.88 11.80
CA LEU A 155 -17.51 18.61 12.05
C LEU A 155 -17.67 17.73 13.30
N PRO A 156 -18.79 17.84 14.03
CA PRO A 156 -19.08 16.92 15.11
C PRO A 156 -19.31 15.49 14.58
N PRO A 157 -19.22 14.47 15.46
CA PRO A 157 -19.69 13.13 15.14
C PRO A 157 -21.13 13.18 14.59
N PRO A 158 -21.48 12.36 13.58
CA PRO A 158 -20.70 11.25 13.02
C PRO A 158 -19.76 11.62 11.87
N TYR A 159 -19.68 12.89 11.44
CA TYR A 159 -18.93 13.27 10.24
C TYR A 159 -17.45 13.56 10.50
N GLY A 160 -17.12 14.00 11.71
CA GLY A 160 -15.76 14.31 12.11
C GLY A 160 -15.56 14.17 13.61
N LEU A 161 -14.53 14.84 14.11
CA LEU A 161 -14.10 14.75 15.51
C LEU A 161 -14.33 16.04 16.29
N GLY A 162 -14.82 17.10 15.65
CA GLY A 162 -14.89 18.44 16.24
C GLY A 162 -13.51 19.04 16.55
N ARG A 163 -12.46 18.60 15.85
CA ARG A 163 -11.06 18.92 16.17
C ARG A 163 -10.36 19.64 15.01
N PRO A 164 -9.34 20.48 15.27
CA PRO A 164 -8.58 21.14 14.21
C PRO A 164 -7.72 20.15 13.40
N ALA A 165 -7.26 20.59 12.24
CA ALA A 165 -6.42 19.80 11.32
C ALA A 165 -5.02 20.39 11.18
N LEU A 166 -4.03 19.54 10.93
CA LEU A 166 -2.66 19.92 10.58
C LEU A 166 -2.33 19.43 9.17
N TYR A 167 -1.91 20.33 8.29
CA TYR A 167 -1.52 20.05 6.91
C TYR A 167 -0.03 20.33 6.70
N ILE A 168 0.72 19.28 6.42
CA ILE A 168 2.16 19.32 6.12
C ILE A 168 2.32 19.14 4.61
N SER A 169 2.81 20.18 3.93
CA SER A 169 3.05 20.13 2.48
C SER A 169 4.52 19.98 2.13
N THR A 170 4.84 19.14 1.15
CA THR A 170 6.21 18.98 0.64
C THR A 170 6.43 19.64 -0.71
N GLU A 171 5.37 19.80 -1.53
CA GLU A 171 5.48 20.31 -2.90
C GLU A 171 4.89 21.72 -3.04
N ALA A 172 3.60 21.87 -2.75
CA ALA A 172 2.89 23.14 -2.90
C ALA A 172 2.17 23.51 -1.60
N ALA A 173 2.18 24.80 -1.28
CA ALA A 173 1.48 25.34 -0.12
C ALA A 173 -0.03 25.07 -0.17
N LEU A 174 -0.67 25.05 1.00
CA LEU A 174 -2.10 24.83 1.15
C LEU A 174 -2.92 25.86 0.35
N SER A 175 -3.79 25.38 -0.55
CA SER A 175 -4.67 26.26 -1.33
C SER A 175 -5.93 26.68 -0.54
N THR A 176 -5.83 27.80 0.18
CA THR A 176 -6.96 28.37 0.94
C THR A 176 -8.14 28.76 0.04
N LYS A 177 -7.86 29.28 -1.17
CA LYS A 177 -8.89 29.57 -2.18
C LYS A 177 -9.71 28.32 -2.52
N ARG A 178 -9.05 27.17 -2.65
CA ARG A 178 -9.73 25.92 -2.96
C ARG A 178 -10.53 25.40 -1.76
N LEU A 179 -10.01 25.50 -0.54
CA LEU A 179 -10.77 25.16 0.67
C LEU A 179 -12.03 26.01 0.82
N ALA A 180 -11.93 27.33 0.64
CA ALA A 180 -13.08 28.23 0.68
C ALA A 180 -14.14 27.86 -0.37
N GLN A 181 -13.69 27.47 -1.56
CA GLN A 181 -14.58 27.00 -2.63
C GLN A 181 -15.32 25.71 -2.25
N ILE A 182 -14.63 24.73 -1.67
CA ILE A 182 -15.24 23.48 -1.16
C ILE A 182 -16.24 23.81 -0.05
N LEU A 183 -15.82 24.61 0.94
CA LEU A 183 -16.63 25.03 2.08
C LEU A 183 -17.93 25.73 1.67
N ALA A 184 -17.89 26.53 0.61
CA ALA A 184 -19.05 27.27 0.11
C ALA A 184 -20.01 26.44 -0.77
N ASN A 185 -19.52 25.36 -1.39
CA ASN A 185 -20.29 24.61 -2.40
C ASN A 185 -20.63 23.17 -1.98
N ASN A 186 -20.03 22.63 -0.92
CA ASN A 186 -20.34 21.30 -0.45
C ASN A 186 -21.76 21.27 0.17
N PRO A 187 -22.68 20.40 -0.31
CA PRO A 187 -24.06 20.36 0.18
C PRO A 187 -24.20 20.03 1.66
N LEU A 188 -23.29 19.19 2.20
CA LEU A 188 -23.31 18.80 3.61
C LEU A 188 -22.86 19.98 4.49
N LEU A 189 -21.73 20.60 4.14
CA LEU A 189 -21.19 21.75 4.88
C LEU A 189 -22.11 22.97 4.87
N ASN A 190 -22.89 23.17 3.79
CA ASN A 190 -23.85 24.26 3.70
C ASN A 190 -25.12 24.02 4.54
N LYS A 191 -25.44 22.77 4.86
CA LYS A 191 -26.58 22.41 5.73
C LYS A 191 -26.21 22.41 7.21
N THR A 192 -24.92 22.33 7.53
CA THR A 192 -24.41 22.39 8.90
C THR A 192 -24.75 23.72 9.56
N ALA A 193 -25.08 23.68 10.86
CA ALA A 193 -25.37 24.88 11.64
C ALA A 193 -24.15 25.84 11.62
N PRO A 194 -24.36 27.18 11.63
CA PRO A 194 -23.25 28.14 11.58
C PRO A 194 -22.19 27.96 12.68
N SER A 195 -22.60 27.51 13.87
CA SER A 195 -21.71 27.24 15.01
C SER A 195 -20.83 26.01 14.84
N GLU A 196 -21.22 25.07 13.98
CA GLU A 196 -20.52 23.80 13.73
C GLU A 196 -19.83 23.79 12.36
N ARG A 197 -19.93 24.90 11.62
CA ARG A 197 -19.37 25.01 10.28
C ARG A 197 -17.84 25.07 10.37
N PRO A 198 -17.12 24.27 9.56
CA PRO A 198 -15.66 24.31 9.54
C PRO A 198 -15.12 25.70 9.17
N THR A 199 -13.97 26.04 9.72
CA THR A 199 -13.24 27.28 9.43
C THR A 199 -11.84 26.98 8.91
N LEU A 200 -11.29 27.92 8.14
CA LEU A 200 -9.90 27.86 7.69
C LEU A 200 -8.91 28.14 8.83
N ASP A 201 -9.34 28.86 9.88
CA ASP A 201 -8.49 29.19 11.04
C ASP A 201 -8.14 27.95 11.89
N SER A 202 -8.98 26.91 11.80
CA SER A 202 -8.77 25.61 12.45
C SER A 202 -7.93 24.65 11.61
N ILE A 203 -7.26 25.15 10.56
CA ILE A 203 -6.33 24.37 9.72
C ILE A 203 -4.95 24.99 9.86
N ILE A 204 -4.08 24.30 10.59
CA ILE A 204 -2.67 24.67 10.72
C ILE A 204 -1.94 24.13 9.50
N SER A 205 -1.10 24.94 8.86
CA SER A 205 -0.29 24.50 7.72
C SER A 205 1.18 24.80 7.93
N THR A 206 2.03 23.85 7.54
CA THR A 206 3.48 24.01 7.49
C THR A 206 4.04 23.37 6.23
N ALA A 207 5.15 23.89 5.71
CA ALA A 207 5.80 23.38 4.51
C ALA A 207 7.18 22.81 4.83
N THR A 208 7.49 21.64 4.29
CA THR A 208 8.76 20.91 4.50
C THR A 208 9.41 20.61 3.15
N PRO A 209 10.34 21.46 2.69
CA PRO A 209 10.89 21.38 1.33
C PRO A 209 11.86 20.20 1.13
N ASP A 210 12.33 19.59 2.20
CA ASP A 210 13.28 18.48 2.18
C ASP A 210 12.99 17.46 3.30
N LEU A 211 13.66 16.32 3.20
CA LEU A 211 13.48 15.19 4.12
C LEU A 211 13.95 15.51 5.55
N GLU A 212 15.00 16.30 5.71
CA GLU A 212 15.55 16.68 7.02
C GLU A 212 14.56 17.54 7.80
N SER A 213 14.01 18.57 7.14
CA SER A 213 12.97 19.44 7.69
C SER A 213 11.72 18.63 8.05
N GLN A 214 11.32 17.69 7.19
CA GLN A 214 10.20 16.79 7.44
C GLN A 214 10.42 15.93 8.69
N ASP A 215 11.57 15.27 8.80
CA ASP A 215 11.90 14.43 9.96
C ASP A 215 11.96 15.24 11.26
N HIS A 216 12.59 16.42 11.19
CA HIS A 216 12.71 17.33 12.32
C HIS A 216 11.33 17.79 12.85
N ILE A 217 10.44 18.27 11.97
CA ILE A 217 9.13 18.74 12.44
C ILE A 217 8.29 17.59 12.98
N LEU A 218 8.30 16.43 12.31
CA LEU A 218 7.48 15.28 12.73
C LEU A 218 7.95 14.73 14.08
N THR A 219 9.25 14.79 14.35
CA THR A 219 9.84 14.29 15.60
C THR A 219 9.65 15.26 16.76
N PHE A 220 9.82 16.57 16.53
CA PHE A 220 9.91 17.53 17.65
C PHE A 220 8.77 18.54 17.73
N GLN A 221 8.23 19.01 16.61
CA GLN A 221 7.25 20.11 16.59
C GLN A 221 5.81 19.61 16.54
N VAL A 222 5.53 18.65 15.66
CA VAL A 222 4.20 18.08 15.44
C VAL A 222 3.62 17.47 16.72
N PRO A 223 4.35 16.65 17.50
CA PRO A 223 3.79 16.06 18.71
C PRO A 223 3.35 17.13 19.73
N VAL A 224 4.10 18.23 19.83
CA VAL A 224 3.79 19.35 20.73
C VAL A 224 2.53 20.08 20.26
N GLU A 225 2.43 20.41 18.97
CA GLU A 225 1.26 21.11 18.43
C GLU A 225 -0.01 20.22 18.44
N VAL A 226 0.13 18.92 18.20
CA VAL A 226 -0.95 17.94 18.32
C VAL A 226 -1.52 17.93 19.74
N ALA A 227 -0.65 17.84 20.75
CA ALA A 227 -1.06 17.84 22.15
C ALA A 227 -1.68 19.19 22.57
N ARG A 228 -1.08 20.31 22.14
CA ARG A 228 -1.52 21.66 22.51
C ARG A 228 -2.89 22.02 21.95
N ARG A 229 -3.15 21.68 20.68
CA ARG A 229 -4.36 22.10 19.96
C ARG A 229 -5.42 21.01 19.85
N ASN A 230 -5.12 19.83 20.38
CA ASN A 230 -5.97 18.66 20.28
C ASN A 230 -6.31 18.32 18.81
N ILE A 231 -5.29 18.24 17.95
CA ILE A 231 -5.45 17.99 16.50
C ILE A 231 -6.09 16.62 16.25
N GLY A 232 -7.11 16.58 15.39
CA GLY A 232 -7.84 15.35 15.04
C GLY A 232 -7.41 14.70 13.73
N LEU A 233 -6.72 15.45 12.85
CA LEU A 233 -6.24 14.97 11.55
C LEU A 233 -4.88 15.57 11.24
N ILE A 234 -3.95 14.73 10.81
CA ILE A 234 -2.69 15.15 10.19
C ILE A 234 -2.71 14.71 8.72
N VAL A 235 -2.45 15.64 7.81
CA VAL A 235 -2.26 15.36 6.38
C VAL A 235 -0.81 15.60 5.99
N LEU A 236 -0.21 14.68 5.24
CA LEU A 236 1.11 14.83 4.63
C LEU A 236 0.98 14.74 3.09
N ASP A 237 1.03 15.90 2.40
CA ASP A 237 0.89 16.02 0.95
C ASP A 237 2.21 16.52 0.30
N SER A 238 3.10 15.64 -0.17
CA SER A 238 3.01 14.19 -0.24
C SER A 238 4.19 13.53 0.46
N VAL A 239 3.97 12.39 1.15
CA VAL A 239 5.07 11.67 1.83
C VAL A 239 6.15 11.21 0.85
N ALA A 240 5.79 11.06 -0.43
CA ALA A 240 6.67 10.51 -1.44
C ALA A 240 7.66 11.52 -2.02
N ALA A 241 7.34 12.81 -2.05
CA ALA A 241 8.13 13.81 -2.79
C ALA A 241 9.56 13.92 -2.25
N ASN A 242 9.70 14.12 -0.93
CA ASN A 242 11.00 14.30 -0.29
C ASN A 242 11.85 13.02 -0.34
N PHE A 243 11.23 11.85 -0.17
CA PHE A 243 11.90 10.57 -0.32
C PHE A 243 12.36 10.33 -1.76
N ARG A 244 11.53 10.62 -2.77
CA ARG A 244 11.91 10.50 -4.20
C ARG A 244 13.10 11.38 -4.56
N ALA A 245 13.06 12.66 -4.17
CA ALA A 245 14.14 13.60 -4.46
C ALA A 245 15.48 13.11 -3.86
N GLU A 246 15.44 12.59 -2.63
CA GLU A 246 16.60 12.02 -1.96
C GLU A 246 17.05 10.69 -2.60
N PHE A 247 16.11 9.87 -3.10
CA PHE A 247 16.43 8.65 -3.83
C PHE A 247 17.14 8.94 -5.17
N GLU A 248 16.67 9.93 -5.92
CA GLU A 248 17.27 10.33 -7.21
C GLU A 248 18.68 10.89 -6.99
N ARG A 249 18.85 11.80 -6.01
CA ARG A 249 20.16 12.34 -5.64
C ARG A 249 21.18 11.25 -5.30
N ASN A 250 20.76 10.23 -4.54
CA ASN A 250 21.63 9.14 -4.09
C ASN A 250 21.82 8.02 -5.13
N SER A 251 21.06 8.02 -6.23
CA SER A 251 21.19 7.02 -7.31
C SER A 251 22.18 7.44 -8.41
N LEU A 252 22.64 8.70 -8.38
CA LEU A 252 23.72 9.21 -9.22
C LEU A 252 25.12 8.77 -8.74
N ALA A 253 25.21 8.10 -7.58
CA ALA A 253 26.43 7.49 -7.08
C ALA A 253 26.54 6.03 -7.58
N SER A 254 27.46 5.77 -8.52
CA SER A 254 27.70 4.44 -9.09
C SER A 254 28.55 3.57 -8.16
N GLY A 255 28.09 2.34 -7.86
CA GLY A 255 28.90 1.30 -7.17
C GLY A 255 28.16 0.55 -6.04
N PRO A 256 28.87 -0.26 -5.23
CA PRO A 256 28.32 -1.04 -4.11
C PRO A 256 27.66 -0.20 -2.99
N GLN A 257 27.69 1.13 -3.08
CA GLN A 257 26.92 2.04 -2.22
C GLN A 257 25.40 2.00 -2.51
N GLN A 258 24.96 1.54 -3.68
CA GLN A 258 23.54 1.51 -4.04
C GLN A 258 22.71 0.53 -3.17
N THR A 259 23.30 -0.59 -2.73
CA THR A 259 22.65 -1.58 -1.86
C THR A 259 22.59 -1.11 -0.41
N ASN A 260 23.66 -0.50 0.11
CA ASN A 260 23.68 0.13 1.43
C ASN A 260 22.65 1.27 1.52
N ASN A 261 22.50 2.03 0.43
CA ASN A 261 21.49 3.08 0.35
C ASN A 261 20.07 2.50 0.43
N MET A 262 19.77 1.34 -0.15
CA MET A 262 18.43 0.74 -0.10
C MET A 262 18.03 0.26 1.30
N ALA A 263 18.98 -0.27 2.08
CA ALA A 263 18.75 -0.68 3.47
C ALA A 263 18.54 0.52 4.41
N ALA A 264 19.34 1.58 4.26
CA ALA A 264 19.15 2.83 5.01
C ALA A 264 17.77 3.45 4.73
N ARG A 265 17.39 3.54 3.45
CA ARG A 265 16.07 4.05 3.02
C ARG A 265 14.91 3.25 3.61
N SER A 266 15.05 1.93 3.64
CA SER A 266 14.04 1.05 4.23
C SER A 266 13.90 1.32 5.74
N THR A 267 15.01 1.58 6.42
CA THR A 267 15.02 1.93 7.84
C THR A 267 14.33 3.28 8.09
N ASP A 268 14.54 4.27 7.23
CA ASP A 268 13.92 5.59 7.37
C ASP A 268 12.39 5.53 7.15
N LEU A 269 11.93 4.79 6.14
CA LEU A 269 10.49 4.57 5.92
C LEU A 269 9.83 3.84 7.09
N VAL A 270 10.52 2.85 7.68
CA VAL A 270 10.05 2.16 8.89
C VAL A 270 9.99 3.12 10.07
N ARG A 271 11.02 3.95 10.29
CA ARG A 271 11.03 4.95 11.36
C ARG A 271 9.87 5.93 11.22
N LEU A 272 9.68 6.49 10.02
CA LEU A 272 8.56 7.38 9.73
C LEU A 272 7.22 6.69 10.00
N GLY A 273 7.06 5.46 9.50
CA GLY A 273 5.87 4.64 9.72
C GLY A 273 5.56 4.40 11.20
N MET A 274 6.58 4.14 12.03
CA MET A 274 6.42 4.00 13.48
C MET A 274 6.00 5.32 14.12
N LEU A 275 6.68 6.43 13.79
CA LEU A 275 6.38 7.75 14.36
C LEU A 275 4.94 8.18 14.08
N LEU A 276 4.47 8.01 12.85
CA LEU A 276 3.10 8.34 12.48
C LEU A 276 2.08 7.43 13.19
N ARG A 277 2.35 6.12 13.30
CA ARG A 277 1.46 5.20 14.02
C ARG A 277 1.37 5.54 15.51
N ASP A 278 2.50 5.83 16.16
CA ASP A 278 2.53 6.24 17.57
C ASP A 278 1.70 7.51 17.79
N LEU A 279 1.88 8.53 16.92
CA LEU A 279 1.08 9.75 16.98
C LEU A 279 -0.42 9.49 16.80
N ALA A 280 -0.80 8.66 15.82
CA ALA A 280 -2.19 8.34 15.53
C ALA A 280 -2.87 7.66 16.72
N GLN A 281 -2.20 6.65 17.31
CA GLN A 281 -2.73 5.88 18.44
C GLN A 281 -2.76 6.71 19.72
N LYS A 282 -1.65 7.37 20.08
CA LYS A 282 -1.52 8.14 21.33
C LYS A 282 -2.53 9.27 21.45
N HIS A 283 -2.85 9.94 20.34
CA HIS A 283 -3.74 11.10 20.32
C HIS A 283 -5.13 10.80 19.74
N ASN A 284 -5.40 9.53 19.41
CA ASN A 284 -6.59 9.05 18.72
C ASN A 284 -7.00 10.00 17.58
N LEU A 285 -6.06 10.21 16.65
CA LEU A 285 -6.23 11.07 15.48
C LEU A 285 -6.05 10.25 14.20
N ALA A 286 -6.59 10.74 13.08
CA ALA A 286 -6.32 10.13 11.78
C ALA A 286 -5.06 10.74 11.16
N ILE A 287 -4.24 9.92 10.50
CA ILE A 287 -3.15 10.41 9.66
C ILE A 287 -3.39 9.98 8.23
N VAL A 288 -3.41 10.95 7.31
CA VAL A 288 -3.60 10.69 5.88
C VAL A 288 -2.41 11.18 5.09
N VAL A 289 -1.74 10.27 4.39
CA VAL A 289 -0.59 10.61 3.55
C VAL A 289 -0.93 10.48 2.08
N ALA A 290 -0.45 11.40 1.25
CA ALA A 290 -0.52 11.25 -0.19
C ALA A 290 0.73 10.55 -0.73
N ASN A 291 0.54 9.59 -1.63
CA ASN A 291 1.63 8.96 -2.36
C ASN A 291 1.41 9.09 -3.87
N GLN A 292 2.52 9.26 -4.59
CA GLN A 292 2.52 9.26 -6.04
C GLN A 292 2.68 7.82 -6.57
N VAL A 293 2.48 7.62 -7.86
CA VAL A 293 2.76 6.36 -8.54
C VAL A 293 3.97 6.49 -9.45
N ALA A 294 4.66 5.39 -9.68
CA ALA A 294 5.73 5.23 -10.65
C ALA A 294 5.32 4.18 -11.69
N ASP A 295 5.76 4.34 -12.92
CA ASP A 295 5.51 3.38 -14.00
C ASP A 295 6.44 2.17 -13.87
N ARG A 296 5.92 0.98 -14.16
CA ARG A 296 6.74 -0.22 -14.35
C ARG A 296 7.10 -0.38 -15.80
N PHE A 297 8.39 -0.28 -16.08
CA PHE A 297 8.95 -0.77 -17.33
C PHE A 297 9.04 -2.29 -17.20
N GLY A 298 8.19 -3.02 -17.93
CA GLY A 298 8.21 -4.47 -17.92
C GLY A 298 9.60 -4.98 -18.28
N GLY A 299 10.20 -5.78 -17.39
CA GLY A 299 11.32 -6.64 -17.78
C GLY A 299 10.87 -7.53 -18.94
N PHE A 300 11.78 -7.82 -19.87
CA PHE A 300 11.54 -8.69 -21.03
C PHE A 300 10.61 -9.85 -20.67
N LYS A 301 9.45 -9.91 -21.33
CA LYS A 301 8.51 -11.02 -21.19
C LYS A 301 9.31 -12.33 -21.31
N SER A 302 9.41 -13.10 -20.24
CA SER A 302 9.82 -14.49 -20.35
C SER A 302 8.84 -15.16 -21.32
N PRO A 303 9.32 -15.94 -22.31
CA PRO A 303 8.44 -16.55 -23.29
C PRO A 303 7.40 -17.39 -22.55
N ALA A 304 6.13 -17.11 -22.82
CA ALA A 304 5.02 -17.87 -22.27
C ALA A 304 5.25 -19.36 -22.56
N TYR A 305 5.26 -20.19 -21.52
CA TYR A 305 5.19 -21.63 -21.69
C TYR A 305 3.87 -21.95 -22.39
N PRO A 306 3.87 -22.62 -23.56
CA PRO A 306 2.64 -23.03 -24.20
C PRO A 306 2.00 -24.12 -23.34
N ALA A 307 0.79 -23.86 -22.85
CA ALA A 307 -0.07 -24.88 -22.29
C ALA A 307 -0.31 -25.95 -23.37
N SER A 308 0.12 -27.17 -23.07
CA SER A 308 -0.07 -28.35 -23.92
C SER A 308 -1.56 -28.63 -24.09
N GLY A 309 -2.09 -28.32 -25.26
CA GLY A 309 -3.44 -28.67 -25.68
C GLY A 309 -3.47 -28.86 -27.19
N GLN A 310 -2.95 -29.99 -27.67
CA GLN A 310 -3.10 -30.39 -29.06
C GLN A 310 -4.59 -30.57 -29.39
N ARG A 311 -5.11 -29.80 -30.34
CA ARG A 311 -6.05 -30.30 -31.36
C ARG A 311 -5.70 -29.67 -32.70
N PHE A 312 -5.15 -30.51 -33.57
CA PHE A 312 -4.95 -30.23 -34.97
C PHE A 312 -6.30 -30.21 -35.69
N SER A 313 -6.56 -29.17 -36.47
CA SER A 313 -7.43 -29.22 -37.65
C SER A 313 -6.86 -28.27 -38.69
N SER A 314 -6.43 -28.87 -39.78
CA SER A 314 -5.81 -28.27 -40.96
C SER A 314 -6.84 -27.55 -41.83
N THR A 315 -6.58 -26.32 -42.26
CA THR A 315 -6.81 -25.92 -43.66
C THR A 315 -5.87 -24.76 -44.02
N GLN A 316 -5.08 -24.97 -45.07
CA GLN A 316 -4.22 -23.98 -45.72
C GLN A 316 -5.05 -22.90 -46.42
N GLN A 317 -4.60 -21.65 -46.38
CA GLN A 317 -4.40 -20.89 -47.62
C GLN A 317 -3.46 -19.70 -47.40
N GLN A 318 -2.53 -19.58 -48.34
CA GLN A 318 -1.45 -18.61 -48.45
C GLN A 318 -2.01 -17.21 -48.78
N GLN A 319 -1.38 -16.16 -48.25
CA GLN A 319 -0.95 -15.04 -49.10
C GLN A 319 0.15 -14.21 -48.41
N GLN A 320 1.22 -14.02 -49.17
CA GLN A 320 2.34 -13.12 -48.91
C GLN A 320 1.89 -11.67 -49.03
N GLN A 321 2.40 -10.78 -48.18
CA GLN A 321 2.88 -9.45 -48.61
C GLN A 321 3.78 -8.80 -47.54
N GLN A 322 4.81 -8.13 -48.05
CA GLN A 322 5.91 -7.52 -47.32
C GLN A 322 5.64 -6.03 -47.03
N GLN A 323 6.26 -5.52 -45.95
CA GLN A 323 6.73 -4.13 -45.72
C GLN A 323 5.68 -3.05 -45.25
N PRO A 324 6.09 -1.84 -44.80
CA PRO A 324 6.44 -1.52 -43.40
C PRO A 324 5.75 -0.24 -42.84
N HIS A 325 5.50 -0.11 -41.54
CA HIS A 325 5.03 1.16 -40.95
C HIS A 325 5.80 1.47 -39.67
N GLN A 326 6.83 2.34 -39.72
CA GLN A 326 6.76 3.80 -39.55
C GLN A 326 6.00 4.22 -38.28
N GLY A 327 6.76 4.42 -37.20
CA GLY A 327 6.29 5.07 -35.98
C GLY A 327 6.14 6.58 -36.22
N LEU A 328 4.89 7.04 -36.22
CA LEU A 328 4.54 8.45 -36.20
C LEU A 328 4.76 9.00 -34.80
N SER A 329 5.87 9.70 -34.59
CA SER A 329 5.98 10.71 -33.54
C SER A 329 5.36 12.00 -34.09
N SER A 330 4.39 12.56 -33.36
CA SER A 330 3.84 13.87 -33.69
C SER A 330 4.62 14.97 -32.94
N PRO A 331 4.93 16.09 -33.61
CA PRO A 331 5.91 17.08 -33.20
C PRO A 331 5.26 18.14 -32.29
N LEU A 332 6.04 18.79 -31.43
CA LEU A 332 5.90 20.20 -31.00
C LEU A 332 6.86 20.48 -29.83
N ALA A 333 8.13 20.76 -30.15
CA ALA A 333 9.01 21.61 -29.35
C ALA A 333 10.31 21.84 -30.13
N ALA A 334 10.28 22.75 -31.12
CA ALA A 334 11.48 23.27 -31.74
C ALA A 334 11.48 24.80 -31.66
N ARG A 335 12.36 25.31 -30.79
CA ARG A 335 13.07 26.61 -30.79
C ARG A 335 13.82 26.63 -29.46
N SER A 336 15.14 26.80 -29.36
CA SER A 336 16.12 27.36 -30.28
C SER A 336 17.53 27.21 -29.68
N ILE A 337 18.53 27.26 -30.58
CA ILE A 337 19.93 27.70 -30.40
C ILE A 337 20.99 26.60 -30.57
N ALA A 338 21.80 26.88 -31.58
CA ALA A 338 22.92 26.13 -32.14
C ALA A 338 24.23 26.36 -31.39
N ARG A 339 25.13 25.36 -31.44
CA ARG A 339 26.42 25.40 -32.18
C ARG A 339 27.37 24.29 -31.70
N GLY A 340 27.70 23.39 -32.62
CA GLY A 340 29.09 23.07 -33.02
C GLY A 340 30.00 22.26 -32.09
N PRO A 341 30.99 21.53 -32.65
CA PRO A 341 31.30 20.16 -32.24
C PRO A 341 32.73 19.99 -31.72
N MET A 342 33.02 18.87 -31.03
CA MET A 342 34.28 18.14 -31.21
C MET A 342 34.18 16.66 -30.76
N PRO A 343 35.00 15.74 -31.36
CA PRO A 343 34.85 14.28 -31.28
C PRO A 343 35.93 13.61 -30.40
N VAL A 344 35.66 12.44 -29.82
CA VAL A 344 36.66 11.40 -29.40
C VAL A 344 35.89 10.08 -29.24
N VAL A 345 35.93 9.11 -30.16
CA VAL A 345 36.92 8.01 -30.33
C VAL A 345 36.97 7.04 -29.13
N GLU A 346 36.46 5.82 -29.34
CA GLU A 346 36.72 4.65 -28.48
C GLU A 346 38.23 4.35 -28.39
N PRO A 347 38.70 3.62 -27.37
CA PRO A 347 38.90 2.21 -27.65
C PRO A 347 38.58 1.25 -26.48
N THR A 348 38.15 0.08 -26.94
CA THR A 348 38.33 -1.27 -26.41
C THR A 348 39.46 -1.48 -25.40
N SER A 349 39.23 -2.31 -24.38
CA SER A 349 39.96 -3.56 -24.14
C SER A 349 39.57 -4.22 -22.81
N SER A 350 39.50 -5.54 -22.89
CA SER A 350 39.34 -6.53 -21.82
C SER A 350 40.43 -6.45 -20.75
N ILE A 351 40.10 -6.84 -19.52
CA ILE A 351 40.90 -7.78 -18.71
C ILE A 351 40.05 -8.24 -17.52
N ALA A 352 40.05 -9.56 -17.33
CA ALA A 352 39.45 -10.25 -16.21
C ALA A 352 40.35 -10.12 -14.98
N ASP A 353 39.75 -10.05 -13.79
CA ASP A 353 40.38 -10.64 -12.62
C ASP A 353 39.35 -11.18 -11.63
N ALA A 354 39.62 -12.39 -11.19
CA ALA A 354 38.75 -13.27 -10.43
C ALA A 354 38.87 -13.02 -8.92
N VAL A 355 37.78 -13.28 -8.20
CA VAL A 355 37.79 -13.49 -6.74
C VAL A 355 37.06 -14.81 -6.44
N PRO A 356 37.62 -15.69 -5.59
CA PRO A 356 37.22 -17.10 -5.53
C PRO A 356 35.98 -17.34 -4.67
N ARG A 357 35.15 -18.31 -5.09
CA ARG A 357 34.13 -18.95 -4.25
C ARG A 357 34.78 -20.10 -3.49
N SER A 358 34.61 -20.08 -2.16
CA SER A 358 35.02 -21.16 -1.27
C SER A 358 34.08 -22.35 -1.38
N SER A 359 34.70 -23.52 -1.34
CA SER A 359 34.24 -24.88 -1.58
C SER A 359 33.52 -25.53 -0.39
N MET A 360 32.65 -26.51 -0.68
CA MET A 360 32.55 -27.72 0.13
C MET A 360 32.71 -28.96 -0.77
N ALA A 361 33.41 -29.94 -0.22
CA ALA A 361 34.00 -31.09 -0.90
C ALA A 361 33.17 -32.37 -0.69
N GLU A 362 33.29 -33.32 -1.62
CA GLU A 362 32.97 -34.74 -1.39
C GLU A 362 33.94 -35.67 -2.17
N PRO A 363 34.10 -36.93 -1.73
CA PRO A 363 35.37 -37.66 -1.81
C PRO A 363 35.54 -38.55 -3.04
N SER A 364 36.82 -38.84 -3.28
CA SER A 364 37.42 -39.61 -4.38
C SER A 364 37.18 -41.12 -4.30
N GLN A 365 36.93 -41.76 -5.45
CA GLN A 365 37.40 -43.13 -5.72
C GLN A 365 37.85 -43.29 -7.18
N ASP A 366 38.99 -43.96 -7.32
CA ASP A 366 39.77 -44.28 -8.52
C ASP A 366 39.23 -45.52 -9.28
N HIS A 367 39.34 -45.49 -10.62
CA HIS A 367 40.02 -46.47 -11.51
C HIS A 367 39.31 -46.83 -12.85
N GLN A 368 40.09 -46.59 -13.92
CA GLN A 368 40.35 -47.43 -15.11
C GLN A 368 39.32 -47.56 -16.28
N GLN A 369 39.63 -46.79 -17.34
CA GLN A 369 39.75 -47.17 -18.78
C GLN A 369 38.83 -48.27 -19.38
N ARG A 370 37.94 -47.91 -20.31
CA ARG A 370 38.06 -48.08 -21.79
C ARG A 370 36.74 -47.70 -22.52
N PRO A 371 36.81 -47.41 -23.84
CA PRO A 371 35.80 -46.63 -24.55
C PRO A 371 34.75 -47.53 -25.21
N ASP A 372 33.51 -47.06 -25.33
CA ASP A 372 32.68 -47.42 -26.47
C ASP A 372 31.62 -46.36 -26.77
N ASN A 373 31.51 -46.06 -28.05
CA ASN A 373 30.60 -45.12 -28.68
C ASN A 373 29.14 -45.46 -28.37
N ASN A 374 28.42 -44.51 -27.76
CA ASN A 374 27.02 -44.27 -28.10
C ASN A 374 26.60 -42.87 -27.63
N ILE A 375 26.26 -42.02 -28.59
CA ILE A 375 25.73 -40.68 -28.37
C ILE A 375 24.31 -40.82 -27.82
N ALA A 376 24.16 -40.71 -26.50
CA ALA A 376 22.88 -40.46 -25.85
C ALA A 376 22.70 -38.94 -25.66
N PRO A 377 21.50 -38.37 -25.90
CA PRO A 377 21.26 -36.94 -25.72
C PRO A 377 21.43 -36.55 -24.24
N PRO A 378 21.81 -35.30 -23.93
CA PRO A 378 22.08 -34.88 -22.56
C PRO A 378 20.79 -35.00 -21.73
N LEU A 379 20.90 -35.74 -20.63
CA LEU A 379 19.87 -35.84 -19.60
C LEU A 379 19.53 -34.42 -19.12
N MET A 380 18.34 -33.94 -19.46
CA MET A 380 17.76 -32.77 -18.82
C MET A 380 17.67 -33.07 -17.32
N HIS A 381 18.42 -32.33 -16.50
CA HIS A 381 18.11 -32.21 -15.09
C HIS A 381 16.63 -31.78 -14.97
N PRO A 382 15.82 -32.42 -14.12
CA PRO A 382 14.45 -31.95 -13.89
C PRO A 382 14.52 -30.49 -13.44
N PRO A 383 13.63 -29.61 -13.93
CA PRO A 383 13.64 -28.23 -13.51
C PRO A 383 13.50 -28.20 -11.99
N SER A 384 14.49 -27.59 -11.33
CA SER A 384 14.40 -27.18 -9.93
C SER A 384 13.00 -26.62 -9.68
N GLN A 385 12.29 -27.20 -8.71
CA GLN A 385 10.92 -26.87 -8.32
C GLN A 385 10.59 -25.42 -8.68
N ALA A 386 9.78 -25.24 -9.73
CA ALA A 386 9.31 -23.92 -10.12
C ALA A 386 8.64 -23.32 -8.90
N SER A 387 9.22 -22.26 -8.34
CA SER A 387 8.63 -21.52 -7.23
C SER A 387 7.19 -21.22 -7.61
N HIS A 388 6.22 -21.72 -6.82
CA HIS A 388 4.81 -21.58 -7.10
C HIS A 388 4.53 -20.11 -7.45
N ALA A 389 3.88 -19.83 -8.59
CA ALA A 389 3.74 -18.45 -9.07
C ALA A 389 3.15 -17.52 -8.00
N ALA A 390 2.34 -18.08 -7.09
CA ALA A 390 1.79 -17.40 -5.92
C ALA A 390 2.80 -16.79 -4.94
N LEU A 391 4.02 -17.35 -4.88
CA LEU A 391 5.10 -16.91 -4.00
C LEU A 391 6.01 -15.86 -4.66
N LEU A 392 5.85 -15.62 -5.95
CA LEU A 392 6.60 -14.59 -6.65
C LEU A 392 6.08 -13.21 -6.23
N LEU A 393 7.00 -12.29 -5.96
CA LEU A 393 6.69 -10.89 -5.67
C LEU A 393 5.80 -10.26 -6.75
N ASP A 394 6.03 -10.64 -8.00
CA ASP A 394 5.28 -10.19 -9.17
C ASP A 394 3.82 -10.58 -9.19
N HIS A 395 3.51 -11.71 -8.59
CA HIS A 395 2.16 -12.12 -8.31
C HIS A 395 1.65 -11.33 -7.11
N GLN A 396 2.32 -11.44 -5.95
CA GLN A 396 1.85 -10.93 -4.66
C GLN A 396 1.55 -9.43 -4.64
N GLN A 397 2.39 -8.60 -5.25
CA GLN A 397 2.24 -7.15 -5.13
C GLN A 397 0.96 -6.59 -5.78
N ARG A 398 0.33 -7.32 -6.70
CA ARG A 398 -0.91 -6.91 -7.37
C ARG A 398 -2.04 -6.63 -6.38
N TRP A 399 -2.06 -7.34 -5.25
CA TRP A 399 -3.07 -7.16 -4.20
C TRP A 399 -2.80 -5.98 -3.26
N PHE A 400 -1.58 -5.43 -3.27
CA PHE A 400 -1.21 -4.37 -2.32
C PHE A 400 -0.99 -3.04 -3.00
N THR A 401 -0.69 -3.00 -4.30
CA THR A 401 -0.43 -1.74 -5.03
C THR A 401 -1.72 -0.99 -5.37
N GLY A 402 -2.79 -1.74 -5.67
CA GLY A 402 -4.02 -1.22 -6.27
C GLY A 402 -4.03 -1.30 -7.81
N TRP A 403 -2.94 -1.72 -8.45
CA TRP A 403 -2.84 -1.88 -9.90
C TRP A 403 -2.39 -3.30 -10.27
N GLY A 404 -2.84 -3.78 -11.43
CA GLY A 404 -2.41 -5.06 -12.01
C GLY A 404 -3.12 -6.29 -11.45
N ASP A 405 -4.17 -6.09 -10.65
CA ASP A 405 -5.08 -7.14 -10.19
C ASP A 405 -6.21 -7.44 -11.19
N ASP A 406 -6.34 -6.63 -12.24
CA ASP A 406 -7.19 -6.89 -13.40
C ASP A 406 -6.46 -7.83 -14.39
N PRO A 407 -6.96 -9.05 -14.63
CA PRO A 407 -6.34 -9.98 -15.56
C PRO A 407 -6.43 -9.53 -17.03
N ASP A 408 -7.39 -8.65 -17.36
CA ASP A 408 -7.62 -8.18 -18.73
C ASP A 408 -6.87 -6.87 -19.05
N ASP A 409 -6.30 -6.20 -18.04
CA ASP A 409 -5.61 -4.92 -18.19
C ASP A 409 -4.10 -5.13 -18.47
N ASN A 410 -3.73 -5.06 -19.75
CA ASN A 410 -2.34 -5.11 -20.23
C ASN A 410 -1.61 -3.75 -20.17
N SER A 411 -2.20 -2.73 -19.54
CA SER A 411 -1.56 -1.41 -19.43
C SER A 411 -0.29 -1.47 -18.57
N GLN A 412 0.63 -0.52 -18.81
CA GLN A 412 1.83 -0.33 -17.99
C GLN A 412 1.44 -0.33 -16.51
N GLN A 413 1.86 -1.36 -15.78
CA GLN A 413 1.50 -1.50 -14.38
C GLN A 413 2.12 -0.35 -13.60
N LYS A 414 1.30 0.40 -12.86
CA LYS A 414 1.77 1.47 -11.98
C LYS A 414 1.96 0.93 -10.59
N THR A 415 2.87 1.50 -9.82
CA THR A 415 3.06 1.14 -8.42
C THR A 415 3.23 2.38 -7.55
N PRO A 416 2.67 2.39 -6.32
CA PRO A 416 2.96 3.43 -5.34
C PRO A 416 4.47 3.60 -5.13
N SER A 417 4.97 4.85 -5.06
CA SER A 417 6.42 5.13 -5.10
C SER A 417 7.25 4.48 -4.02
N LEU A 418 6.67 4.40 -2.82
CA LEU A 418 7.41 4.05 -1.61
C LEU A 418 7.55 2.54 -1.43
N GLY A 419 6.96 1.76 -2.34
CA GLY A 419 7.14 0.32 -2.42
C GLY A 419 6.58 -0.46 -1.24
N LEU A 420 7.05 -1.71 -1.12
CA LEU A 420 6.51 -2.67 -0.16
C LEU A 420 6.88 -2.35 1.28
N VAL A 421 8.08 -1.81 1.52
CA VAL A 421 8.50 -1.41 2.89
C VAL A 421 7.53 -0.41 3.48
N TRP A 422 7.12 0.59 2.71
CA TRP A 422 6.10 1.55 3.17
C TRP A 422 4.71 0.92 3.30
N THR A 423 4.37 -0.01 2.41
CA THR A 423 3.08 -0.71 2.44
C THR A 423 2.88 -1.46 3.76
N THR A 424 3.95 -1.95 4.41
CA THR A 424 3.86 -2.59 5.73
C THR A 424 3.73 -1.61 6.90
N GLN A 425 3.86 -0.30 6.65
CA GLN A 425 3.77 0.74 7.68
C GLN A 425 2.38 1.38 7.81
N ILE A 426 1.50 1.14 6.83
CA ILE A 426 0.17 1.74 6.76
C ILE A 426 -0.91 0.70 7.06
N ALA A 427 -2.03 1.14 7.62
CA ALA A 427 -3.16 0.25 7.88
C ALA A 427 -4.15 0.21 6.72
N SER A 428 -4.22 1.28 5.93
CA SER A 428 -5.17 1.36 4.81
C SER A 428 -4.55 2.04 3.60
N ARG A 429 -4.93 1.58 2.42
CA ARG A 429 -4.55 2.18 1.14
C ARG A 429 -5.79 2.41 0.29
N ILE A 430 -5.98 3.65 -0.11
CA ILE A 430 -7.00 4.09 -1.06
C ILE A 430 -6.28 4.44 -2.37
N ALA A 431 -6.66 3.79 -3.47
CA ALA A 431 -6.11 4.07 -4.78
C ALA A 431 -7.10 4.88 -5.63
N LEU A 432 -6.61 5.97 -6.20
CA LEU A 432 -7.37 6.87 -7.06
C LEU A 432 -6.90 6.72 -8.52
N PHE A 433 -7.82 6.35 -9.40
CA PHE A 433 -7.56 6.07 -10.81
C PHE A 433 -8.19 7.14 -11.68
N LYS A 434 -7.64 7.29 -12.89
CA LYS A 434 -8.30 7.99 -13.99
C LYS A 434 -8.16 7.18 -15.28
N ARG A 435 -9.21 7.16 -16.10
CA ARG A 435 -9.15 6.61 -17.46
C ARG A 435 -9.66 7.68 -18.44
N PRO A 436 -9.02 7.81 -19.62
CA PRO A 436 -9.50 8.72 -20.65
C PRO A 436 -10.89 8.28 -21.13
N ALA A 437 -11.79 9.23 -21.29
CA ALA A 437 -13.06 9.02 -21.97
C ALA A 437 -12.98 9.69 -23.35
N TYR A 438 -12.86 8.86 -24.38
CA TYR A 438 -12.82 9.31 -25.76
C TYR A 438 -14.24 9.50 -26.30
N GLY A 439 -14.41 10.49 -27.16
CA GLY A 439 -15.64 10.67 -27.93
C GLY A 439 -15.32 11.03 -29.38
N ARG A 440 -16.35 11.00 -30.23
CA ARG A 440 -16.25 11.52 -31.60
C ARG A 440 -16.22 13.05 -31.56
N SER A 441 -15.30 13.67 -32.31
CA SER A 441 -15.29 15.12 -32.49
C SER A 441 -16.61 15.55 -33.14
N ARG A 442 -17.21 16.66 -32.67
CA ARG A 442 -18.38 17.28 -33.33
C ARG A 442 -18.00 18.47 -34.21
N TYR A 443 -16.71 18.82 -34.27
CA TYR A 443 -16.20 19.92 -35.07
C TYR A 443 -15.09 19.36 -35.98
N SER A 444 -15.45 19.04 -37.21
CA SER A 444 -14.55 19.08 -38.36
C SER A 444 -14.80 20.44 -39.01
N VAL A 445 -13.95 21.43 -38.73
CA VAL A 445 -14.00 22.73 -39.42
C VAL A 445 -13.05 22.75 -40.63
N ASP A 446 -12.24 21.70 -40.80
CA ASP A 446 -11.37 21.55 -41.96
C ASP A 446 -11.72 20.24 -42.68
N ASP A 447 -12.09 20.33 -43.95
CA ASP A 447 -12.52 19.23 -44.83
C ASP A 447 -11.40 18.23 -45.21
N ASP A 448 -10.20 18.36 -44.64
CA ASP A 448 -9.01 17.57 -45.03
C ASP A 448 -8.45 16.63 -43.93
N GLU A 449 -9.07 16.53 -42.75
CA GLU A 449 -8.66 15.58 -41.69
C GLU A 449 -9.53 14.30 -41.69
N PRO A 450 -8.93 13.09 -41.66
CA PRO A 450 -9.68 11.84 -41.77
C PRO A 450 -10.70 11.71 -40.63
N HIS A 451 -11.96 11.55 -41.03
CA HIS A 451 -13.10 11.46 -40.14
C HIS A 451 -12.93 10.31 -39.13
N GLY A 452 -13.06 10.61 -37.83
CA GLY A 452 -13.33 9.60 -36.81
C GLY A 452 -12.22 9.30 -35.80
N MET A 453 -11.14 10.08 -35.73
CA MET A 453 -10.14 9.91 -34.66
C MET A 453 -10.77 10.15 -33.27
N PRO A 454 -10.64 9.22 -32.32
CA PRO A 454 -11.17 9.39 -30.97
C PRO A 454 -10.46 10.57 -30.28
N THR A 455 -11.22 11.63 -29.99
CA THR A 455 -10.69 12.78 -29.26
C THR A 455 -10.93 12.61 -27.77
N LEU A 456 -9.92 12.92 -26.95
CA LEU A 456 -10.05 12.88 -25.50
C LEU A 456 -11.06 13.96 -25.06
N ARG A 457 -12.24 13.55 -24.59
CA ARG A 457 -13.28 14.48 -24.15
C ARG A 457 -13.22 14.80 -22.67
N SER A 458 -12.97 13.78 -21.85
CA SER A 458 -12.95 13.94 -20.39
C SER A 458 -12.14 12.84 -19.72
N TRP A 459 -11.96 12.98 -18.41
CA TRP A 459 -11.32 11.97 -17.56
C TRP A 459 -12.35 11.42 -16.58
N ARG A 460 -12.61 10.13 -16.64
CA ARG A 460 -13.39 9.42 -15.62
C ARG A 460 -12.45 9.00 -14.50
N ARG A 461 -12.91 9.08 -13.25
CA ARG A 461 -12.10 8.78 -12.07
C ARG A 461 -12.79 7.77 -11.18
N TRP A 462 -11.99 6.94 -10.51
CA TRP A 462 -12.47 5.91 -9.60
C TRP A 462 -11.66 5.87 -8.31
N MET A 463 -12.33 5.56 -7.21
CA MET A 463 -11.74 5.32 -5.91
C MET A 463 -11.87 3.83 -5.58
N LYS A 464 -10.76 3.24 -5.16
CA LYS A 464 -10.65 1.84 -4.74
C LYS A 464 -10.10 1.80 -3.32
N VAL A 465 -10.70 0.97 -2.47
CA VAL A 465 -10.07 0.56 -1.21
C VAL A 465 -9.20 -0.65 -1.54
N VAL A 466 -7.88 -0.51 -1.51
CA VAL A 466 -6.97 -1.63 -1.82
C VAL A 466 -6.95 -2.59 -0.63
N PHE A 467 -6.73 -2.05 0.56
CA PHE A 467 -6.87 -2.77 1.82
C PHE A 467 -7.21 -1.79 2.94
N ALA A 468 -7.94 -2.28 3.94
CA ALA A 468 -8.22 -1.60 5.19
C ALA A 468 -8.62 -2.64 6.24
N PRO A 469 -8.40 -2.40 7.55
CA PRO A 469 -8.74 -3.37 8.58
C PRO A 469 -10.25 -3.45 8.87
N HIS A 470 -11.02 -2.41 8.55
CA HIS A 470 -12.42 -2.23 8.95
C HIS A 470 -13.42 -2.42 7.80
N VAL A 471 -12.95 -2.49 6.56
CA VAL A 471 -13.78 -2.73 5.38
C VAL A 471 -13.10 -3.68 4.42
N PRO A 472 -13.86 -4.51 3.68
CA PRO A 472 -13.30 -5.35 2.65
C PRO A 472 -12.65 -4.50 1.55
N GLY A 473 -11.54 -5.00 1.01
CA GLY A 473 -10.93 -4.44 -0.20
C GLY A 473 -11.90 -4.51 -1.38
N THR A 474 -11.79 -3.54 -2.27
CA THR A 474 -12.48 -3.52 -3.55
C THR A 474 -11.95 -4.64 -4.45
N GLY A 475 -12.83 -5.26 -5.24
CA GLY A 475 -12.51 -6.43 -6.06
C GLY A 475 -11.54 -6.15 -7.23
N PRO A 476 -11.22 -7.19 -8.01
CA PRO A 476 -10.34 -7.08 -9.18
C PRO A 476 -10.76 -5.96 -10.15
N GLY A 477 -9.78 -5.24 -10.68
CA GLY A 477 -10.02 -4.10 -11.56
C GLY A 477 -10.82 -3.00 -10.88
N LEU A 478 -12.01 -2.68 -11.42
CA LEU A 478 -12.92 -1.64 -10.91
C LEU A 478 -14.17 -2.20 -10.24
N GLU A 479 -14.22 -3.50 -9.95
CA GLU A 479 -15.37 -4.14 -9.30
C GLU A 479 -15.56 -3.60 -7.87
N GLY A 480 -16.68 -2.91 -7.62
CA GLY A 480 -16.95 -2.27 -6.34
C GLY A 480 -16.28 -0.90 -6.17
N ALA A 481 -15.50 -0.43 -7.15
CA ALA A 481 -14.90 0.90 -7.11
C ALA A 481 -15.95 2.01 -7.30
N VAL A 482 -15.79 3.11 -6.59
CA VAL A 482 -16.69 4.28 -6.68
C VAL A 482 -16.21 5.20 -7.78
N GLN A 483 -17.02 5.42 -8.81
CA GLN A 483 -16.75 6.46 -9.80
C GLN A 483 -17.04 7.83 -9.17
N TYR A 484 -16.15 8.80 -9.37
CA TYR A 484 -16.33 10.16 -8.83
C TYR A 484 -15.89 11.25 -9.80
N GLU A 485 -16.30 12.47 -9.48
CA GLU A 485 -15.92 13.71 -10.16
C GLU A 485 -15.36 14.73 -9.17
N VAL A 486 -14.50 15.62 -9.66
CA VAL A 486 -13.99 16.75 -8.88
C VAL A 486 -14.87 17.95 -9.18
N THR A 487 -15.66 18.38 -8.19
CA THR A 487 -16.64 19.47 -8.30
C THR A 487 -16.19 20.67 -7.47
N MET A 488 -16.95 21.78 -7.56
CA MET A 488 -16.72 22.95 -6.70
C MET A 488 -16.81 22.60 -5.21
N GLY A 489 -17.71 21.68 -4.83
CA GLY A 489 -17.92 21.22 -3.46
C GLY A 489 -17.01 20.09 -2.99
N GLY A 490 -15.94 19.77 -3.74
CA GLY A 490 -15.02 18.67 -3.44
C GLY A 490 -15.24 17.45 -4.35
N LEU A 491 -14.81 16.28 -3.90
CA LEU A 491 -15.08 15.03 -4.61
C LEU A 491 -16.54 14.65 -4.43
N ARG A 492 -17.17 14.14 -5.49
CA ARG A 492 -18.54 13.68 -5.46
C ARG A 492 -18.68 12.38 -6.24
N ALA A 493 -19.31 11.38 -5.65
CA ALA A 493 -19.60 10.14 -6.35
C ALA A 493 -20.57 10.37 -7.52
N VAL A 494 -20.33 9.69 -8.62
CA VAL A 494 -21.24 9.66 -9.76
C VAL A 494 -22.30 8.61 -9.49
N GLU A 495 -23.55 9.03 -9.35
CA GLU A 495 -24.67 8.09 -9.21
C GLU A 495 -24.71 7.15 -10.43
N LYS A 496 -24.70 5.84 -10.18
CA LYS A 496 -24.99 4.86 -11.24
C LYS A 496 -26.46 5.05 -11.62
N GLY A 497 -26.71 5.88 -12.64
CA GLY A 497 -28.06 6.15 -13.10
C GLY A 497 -28.82 4.84 -13.36
N LYS A 498 -29.96 4.67 -12.70
CA LYS A 498 -31.08 3.90 -13.28
C LYS A 498 -31.18 4.34 -14.74
N ARG A 499 -31.09 3.39 -15.67
CA ARG A 499 -31.32 3.64 -17.10
C ARG A 499 -32.55 4.53 -17.24
N LYS A 500 -32.35 5.73 -17.76
CA LYS A 500 -33.41 6.67 -18.06
C LYS A 500 -34.09 6.15 -19.33
N GLY A 501 -35.21 5.44 -19.15
CA GLY A 501 -36.24 5.12 -20.13
C GLY A 501 -35.79 4.60 -21.50
N ASP A 502 -35.83 3.28 -21.69
CA ASP A 502 -36.51 2.74 -22.87
C ASP A 502 -37.98 3.14 -22.73
N ASN A 503 -38.35 4.31 -23.26
CA ASN A 503 -39.74 4.67 -23.48
C ASN A 503 -39.83 5.66 -24.64
N ASP A 504 -39.24 5.26 -25.77
CA ASP A 504 -39.50 5.87 -27.07
C ASP A 504 -40.42 4.93 -27.86
N GLY A 505 -41.73 5.21 -27.76
CA GLY A 505 -42.67 5.13 -28.89
C GLY A 505 -43.08 3.76 -29.42
N GLU A 506 -43.93 3.03 -28.71
CA GLU A 506 -45.02 2.29 -29.38
C GLU A 506 -46.19 3.27 -29.57
N VAL A 507 -46.33 3.77 -30.80
CA VAL A 507 -47.52 4.48 -31.26
C VAL A 507 -48.57 3.41 -31.56
N GLU A 508 -49.50 3.19 -30.62
CA GLU A 508 -50.75 2.51 -30.93
C GLU A 508 -51.65 3.46 -31.76
N GLU A 509 -51.91 3.06 -33.00
CA GLU A 509 -53.03 3.54 -33.81
C GLU A 509 -54.35 3.23 -33.08
N GLN A 510 -55.06 4.27 -32.63
CA GLN A 510 -56.52 4.22 -32.49
C GLN A 510 -57.16 5.53 -32.96
N ASN A 511 -57.92 5.38 -34.05
CA ASN A 511 -59.12 6.09 -34.46
C ASN A 511 -59.07 7.58 -34.84
N GLY A 512 -59.21 7.82 -36.14
CA GLY A 512 -59.67 9.05 -36.78
C GLY A 512 -59.96 8.82 -38.25
#